data_AF-A0A9D0B068-F1
#
_entry.id   AF-A0A9D0B068-F1
#
_cell.length_a   1.000
_cell.length_b   1.000
_cell.length_c   1.000
_cell.angle_alpha   90.00
_cell.angle_beta   90.00
_cell.angle_gamma   90.00
#
_symmetry.space_group_name_H-M   'P 1'
#
loop_
_entity.id
_entity.type
_entity.pdbx_description
1 polymer ?
#
loop_
_entity_poly.entity_id
_entity_poly.type
_entity_poly.pdbx_seq_one_letter_code
_entity_poly.pdbx_strand_id
1 'polypeptide(L)'
;MSNYIYPSIYNKYAELNLHSTPKIKRKYLPDSDEYKYYFKLLNHIKKCGIVRFETKLKSRLLSYLNQQLYGRIDMKILRETHEELLNVPNKLQVSKFDLMTISEQLLVAGLCPTVRSANTTAFYAVRWSHGEQFDLSKSQVQHHRCILRKIGIDLALPCDPSKFTYIKQTSESVIELSDFVAPSFYQKVNRNFTITKSLH
;
A
#
# COMPACT_ATOMS: atom_id res chain seq x y z
N MET A 1 -6.93 25.03 8.03
CA MET A 1 -5.48 24.73 8.12
C MET A 1 -4.88 24.02 6.90
N SER A 2 -5.65 23.27 6.08
CA SER A 2 -5.14 22.41 4.99
C SER A 2 -4.28 23.10 3.91
N ASN A 3 -4.38 24.43 3.74
CA ASN A 3 -3.68 25.15 2.66
C ASN A 3 -2.23 25.56 2.99
N TYR A 4 -1.73 25.23 4.20
CA TYR A 4 -0.39 25.58 4.68
C TYR A 4 0.54 24.40 4.96
N ILE A 5 -0.01 23.18 4.94
CA ILE A 5 0.73 21.94 5.15
C ILE A 5 0.55 21.09 3.90
N TYR A 6 1.67 20.71 3.28
CA TYR A 6 1.67 19.88 2.08
C TYR A 6 2.40 18.57 2.38
N PRO A 7 1.66 17.53 2.79
CA PRO A 7 2.24 16.20 2.93
C PRO A 7 2.53 15.60 1.55
N SER A 8 3.57 14.78 1.47
CA SER A 8 3.96 14.05 0.26
C SER A 8 4.57 12.72 0.66
N ILE A 9 4.10 11.65 0.03
CA ILE A 9 4.61 10.30 0.20
C ILE A 9 5.08 9.84 -1.18
N TYR A 10 6.32 9.40 -1.28
CA TYR A 10 6.86 8.98 -2.58
C TYR A 10 7.89 7.86 -2.46
N ASN A 11 7.99 7.07 -3.53
CA ASN A 11 9.02 6.05 -3.69
C ASN A 11 10.38 6.73 -3.90
N LYS A 12 11.30 6.53 -2.95
CA LYS A 12 12.57 7.25 -2.96
C LYS A 12 13.48 6.79 -4.09
N TYR A 13 13.43 5.50 -4.47
CA TYR A 13 14.19 4.99 -5.61
C TYR A 13 13.73 5.63 -6.92
N ALA A 14 12.42 5.72 -7.16
CA ALA A 14 11.88 6.28 -8.39
C ALA A 14 12.28 7.76 -8.57
N GLU A 15 12.17 8.55 -7.50
CA GLU A 15 12.56 9.97 -7.48
C GLU A 15 14.06 10.15 -7.80
N LEU A 16 14.93 9.40 -7.11
CA LEU A 16 16.37 9.44 -7.35
C LEU A 16 16.72 8.99 -8.76
N ASN A 17 16.08 7.92 -9.23
CA ASN A 17 16.37 7.38 -10.55
C ASN A 17 16.00 8.36 -11.67
N LEU A 18 14.88 9.08 -11.52
CA LEU A 18 14.42 10.06 -12.51
C LEU A 18 15.26 11.35 -12.48
N HIS A 19 15.53 11.90 -11.30
CA HIS A 19 16.09 13.26 -11.19
C HIS A 19 17.59 13.30 -10.87
N SER A 20 18.10 12.35 -10.10
CA SER A 20 19.50 12.36 -9.62
C SER A 20 20.42 11.57 -10.55
N THR A 21 19.99 10.43 -11.07
CA THR A 21 20.81 9.58 -11.95
C THR A 21 21.35 10.33 -13.18
N PRO A 22 20.55 11.14 -13.91
CA PRO A 22 21.08 11.90 -15.05
C PRO A 22 22.08 12.99 -14.66
N LYS A 23 21.97 13.55 -13.44
CA LYS A 23 22.92 14.56 -12.94
C LYS A 23 24.25 13.92 -12.56
N ILE A 24 24.20 12.77 -11.88
CA ILE A 24 25.40 12.01 -11.50
C ILE A 24 26.12 11.50 -12.75
N LYS A 25 25.42 10.95 -13.74
CA LYS A 25 25.99 10.53 -15.03
C LYS A 25 26.71 11.65 -15.78
N ARG A 26 26.20 12.89 -15.70
CA ARG A 26 26.82 14.06 -16.35
C ARG A 26 28.03 14.59 -15.58
N LYS A 27 28.02 14.48 -14.25
CA LYS A 27 29.07 15.05 -13.38
C LYS A 27 30.26 14.10 -13.18
N TYR A 28 30.01 12.80 -13.16
CA TYR A 28 30.99 11.78 -12.83
C TYR A 28 31.03 10.72 -13.92
N LEU A 29 32.25 10.26 -14.25
CA LEU A 29 32.47 9.16 -15.19
C LEU A 29 31.95 7.84 -14.61
N PRO A 30 31.51 6.87 -15.44
CA PRO A 30 31.00 5.58 -14.97
C PRO A 30 31.95 4.80 -14.06
N ASP A 31 33.26 4.95 -14.24
CA ASP A 31 34.28 4.25 -13.46
C ASP A 31 34.65 4.92 -12.13
N SER A 32 34.16 6.13 -11.89
CA SER A 32 34.41 6.86 -10.64
C SER A 32 33.81 6.16 -9.42
N ASP A 33 34.47 6.33 -8.28
CA ASP A 33 34.00 5.77 -7.01
C ASP A 33 32.66 6.37 -6.58
N GLU A 34 32.41 7.65 -6.89
CA GLU A 34 31.14 8.33 -6.62
C GLU A 34 29.99 7.73 -7.43
N TYR A 35 30.22 7.41 -8.70
CA TYR A 35 29.23 6.78 -9.55
C TYR A 35 28.89 5.37 -9.02
N LYS A 36 29.92 4.56 -8.73
CA LYS A 36 29.76 3.22 -8.17
C LYS A 36 29.03 3.26 -6.82
N TYR A 37 29.40 4.19 -5.94
CA TYR A 37 28.75 4.40 -4.66
C TYR A 37 27.27 4.78 -4.82
N TYR A 38 26.96 5.73 -5.70
CA TYR A 38 25.58 6.15 -5.96
C TYR A 38 24.71 4.98 -6.44
N PHE A 39 25.20 4.17 -7.38
CA PHE A 39 24.45 3.01 -7.87
C PHE A 39 24.32 1.90 -6.82
N LYS A 40 25.36 1.67 -6.00
CA LYS A 40 25.28 0.76 -4.85
C LYS A 40 24.18 1.20 -3.88
N LEU A 41 24.10 2.49 -3.57
CA LEU A 41 23.05 3.06 -2.72
C LEU A 41 21.67 2.95 -3.39
N LEU A 42 21.55 3.31 -4.67
CA LEU A 42 20.28 3.27 -5.41
C LEU A 42 19.72 1.84 -5.47
N ASN A 43 20.57 0.83 -5.71
CA ASN A 43 20.19 -0.58 -5.71
C ASN A 43 19.76 -1.05 -4.31
N HIS A 44 20.43 -0.58 -3.25
CA HIS A 44 20.01 -0.88 -1.88
C HIS A 44 18.62 -0.28 -1.57
N ILE A 45 18.39 0.98 -1.93
CA ILE A 45 17.08 1.65 -1.78
C ILE A 45 15.99 0.88 -2.54
N LYS A 46 16.28 0.42 -3.76
CA LYS A 46 15.36 -0.38 -4.57
C LYS A 46 15.02 -1.71 -3.88
N LYS A 47 16.03 -2.41 -3.38
CA LYS A 47 15.88 -3.71 -2.71
C LYS A 47 15.04 -3.61 -1.43
N CYS A 48 15.26 -2.56 -0.64
CA CYS A 48 14.54 -2.36 0.62
C CYS A 48 13.14 -1.74 0.43
N GLY A 49 12.80 -1.25 -0.77
CA GLY A 49 11.48 -0.67 -1.02
C GLY A 49 11.21 0.65 -0.27
N ILE A 50 12.23 1.51 -0.13
CA ILE A 50 12.16 2.70 0.73
C ILE A 50 11.14 3.73 0.21
N VAL A 51 10.26 4.15 1.11
CA VAL A 51 9.30 5.24 0.93
C VAL A 51 9.68 6.40 1.84
N ARG A 52 9.56 7.63 1.35
CA ARG A 52 9.79 8.83 2.17
C ARG A 52 8.46 9.53 2.46
N PHE A 53 8.26 9.84 3.73
CA PHE A 53 7.20 10.73 4.21
C PHE A 53 7.80 12.13 4.37
N GLU A 54 7.24 13.12 3.70
CA GLU A 54 7.73 14.49 3.69
C GLU A 54 6.58 15.47 3.95
N THR A 55 6.74 16.37 4.91
CA THR A 55 5.79 17.44 5.18
C THR A 55 6.42 18.77 4.83
N LYS A 56 5.85 19.50 3.87
CA LYS A 56 6.27 20.86 3.54
C LYS A 56 5.39 21.87 4.26
N LEU A 57 6.00 22.71 5.08
CA LEU A 57 5.32 23.74 5.87
C LEU A 57 5.53 25.09 5.20
N LYS A 58 4.44 25.83 4.93
CA LYS A 58 4.54 27.19 4.38
C LYS A 58 5.03 28.17 5.44
N SER A 59 5.79 29.19 5.01
CA SER A 59 6.31 30.26 5.88
C SER A 59 5.22 30.87 6.78
N ARG A 60 4.03 31.16 6.25
CA ARG A 60 2.91 31.72 7.03
C ARG A 60 2.48 30.85 8.22
N LEU A 61 2.57 29.52 8.10
CA LEU A 61 2.29 28.61 9.22
C LEU A 61 3.41 28.67 10.26
N LEU A 62 4.67 28.67 9.81
CA LEU A 62 5.81 28.87 10.70
C LEU A 62 5.70 30.22 11.41
N SER A 63 5.18 31.26 10.75
CA SER A 63 4.93 32.56 11.36
C SER A 63 3.90 32.52 12.45
N TYR A 64 2.77 31.87 12.19
CA TYR A 64 1.72 31.69 13.17
C TYR A 64 2.20 30.89 14.40
N LEU A 65 3.04 29.88 14.20
CA LEU A 65 3.61 29.04 15.26
C LEU A 65 4.85 29.65 15.94
N ASN A 66 5.27 30.86 15.54
CA ASN A 66 6.52 31.51 15.98
C ASN A 66 7.80 30.68 15.72
N GLN A 67 7.80 29.84 14.67
CA GLN A 67 8.90 28.94 14.27
C GLN A 67 9.67 29.40 13.01
N GLN A 68 9.70 30.70 12.75
CA GLN A 68 10.30 31.25 11.50
C GLN A 68 11.82 31.35 11.57
N LEU A 69 12.38 31.42 12.78
CA LEU A 69 13.79 31.71 13.00
C LEU A 69 14.60 30.42 13.03
N TYR A 70 15.56 30.32 12.11
CA TYR A 70 16.50 29.20 12.07
C TYR A 70 17.28 29.09 13.39
N GLY A 71 17.39 27.89 13.94
CA GLY A 71 18.07 27.62 15.21
C GLY A 71 17.25 27.88 16.49
N ARG A 72 16.06 28.49 16.38
CA ARG A 72 15.09 28.66 17.48
C ARG A 72 13.82 27.84 17.29
N ILE A 73 13.93 26.77 16.51
CA ILE A 73 12.79 25.93 16.14
C ILE A 73 12.53 24.91 17.26
N ASP A 74 11.32 24.90 17.80
CA ASP A 74 10.83 23.83 18.63
C ASP A 74 10.39 22.64 17.75
N MET A 75 11.24 21.63 17.73
CA MET A 75 11.00 20.40 16.97
C MET A 75 9.78 19.61 17.47
N LYS A 76 9.32 19.83 18.72
CA LYS A 76 8.15 19.14 19.25
C LYS A 76 6.89 19.56 18.49
N ILE A 77 6.71 20.86 18.30
CA ILE A 77 5.56 21.43 17.57
C ILE A 77 5.54 20.95 16.11
N LEU A 78 6.70 20.88 15.46
CA LEU A 78 6.79 20.38 14.09
C LEU A 78 6.54 18.87 14.00
N ARG A 79 7.01 18.12 15.00
CA ARG A 79 6.84 16.67 15.06
C ARG A 79 5.37 16.27 15.13
N GLU A 80 4.56 16.95 15.95
CA GLU A 80 3.12 16.70 16.05
C GLU A 80 2.44 16.78 14.67
N THR A 81 2.77 17.80 13.87
CA THR A 81 2.23 17.94 12.50
C THR A 81 2.71 16.86 11.53
N HIS A 82 3.86 16.25 11.80
CA HIS A 82 4.41 15.17 10.97
C HIS A 82 3.90 13.79 11.39
N GLU A 83 3.61 13.59 12.67
CA GLU A 83 3.06 12.33 13.19
C GLU A 83 1.71 11.98 12.59
N GLU A 84 0.89 12.97 12.25
CA GLU A 84 -0.35 12.73 11.48
C GLU A 84 -0.08 12.05 10.13
N LEU A 85 1.00 12.45 9.44
CA LEU A 85 1.43 11.87 8.17
C LEU A 85 2.04 10.47 8.36
N LEU A 86 2.85 10.27 9.42
CA LEU A 86 3.43 8.97 9.75
C LEU A 86 2.36 7.93 10.12
N ASN A 87 1.22 8.37 10.64
CA ASN A 87 0.08 7.51 10.95
C ASN A 87 -0.82 7.20 9.76
N VAL A 88 -0.59 7.82 8.59
CA VAL A 88 -1.37 7.54 7.36
C VAL A 88 -1.37 6.06 7.00
N PRO A 89 -0.24 5.33 7.03
CA PRO A 89 -0.25 3.90 6.74
C PRO A 89 -1.05 3.07 7.76
N ASN A 90 -1.09 3.47 9.03
CA ASN A 90 -1.92 2.80 10.05
C ASN A 90 -3.43 3.00 9.76
N LYS A 91 -3.80 4.18 9.24
CA LYS A 91 -5.17 4.47 8.78
C LYS A 91 -5.49 3.81 7.43
N LEU A 92 -4.47 3.68 6.58
CA LEU A 92 -4.51 3.04 5.26
C LEU A 92 -4.07 1.57 5.36
N GLN A 93 -4.22 0.89 6.50
CA GLN A 93 -4.26 -0.58 6.54
C GLN A 93 -5.54 -1.05 5.82
N VAL A 94 -5.64 -0.68 4.55
CA VAL A 94 -6.50 -1.21 3.53
C VAL A 94 -5.65 -2.31 2.95
N SER A 95 -5.81 -3.48 3.55
CA SER A 95 -5.51 -4.77 2.95
C SER A 95 -5.73 -4.68 1.44
N LYS A 96 -4.70 -4.98 0.66
CA LYS A 96 -4.82 -5.10 -0.80
C LYS A 96 -5.77 -6.27 -1.05
N PHE A 97 -7.06 -5.97 -1.20
CA PHE A 97 -8.09 -6.97 -1.35
C PHE A 97 -8.02 -7.54 -2.76
N ASP A 98 -7.49 -8.75 -2.90
CA ASP A 98 -7.75 -9.53 -4.10
C ASP A 98 -9.19 -10.05 -4.00
N LEU A 99 -10.08 -9.27 -4.61
CA LEU A 99 -11.49 -9.56 -4.76
C LEU A 99 -11.64 -10.65 -5.83
N MET A 100 -12.09 -11.83 -5.41
CA MET A 100 -12.41 -12.92 -6.33
C MET A 100 -13.92 -13.13 -6.44
N THR A 101 -14.41 -13.12 -7.67
CA THR A 101 -15.78 -13.52 -8.01
C THR A 101 -16.02 -15.00 -7.71
N ILE A 102 -17.29 -15.41 -7.60
CA ILE A 102 -17.65 -16.83 -7.40
C ILE A 102 -17.04 -17.72 -8.50
N SER A 103 -17.05 -17.29 -9.77
CA SER A 103 -16.49 -18.10 -10.86
C SER A 103 -14.97 -18.25 -10.76
N GLU A 104 -14.24 -17.19 -10.40
CA GLU A 104 -12.81 -17.27 -10.15
C GLU A 104 -12.49 -18.19 -8.97
N GLN A 105 -13.27 -18.12 -7.89
CA GLN A 105 -13.11 -19.02 -6.74
C GLN A 105 -13.28 -20.49 -7.14
N LEU A 106 -14.28 -20.79 -7.98
CA LEU A 106 -14.53 -22.14 -8.48
C LEU A 106 -13.38 -22.67 -9.36
N LEU A 107 -12.74 -21.79 -10.14
CA LEU A 107 -11.59 -22.13 -10.97
C LEU A 107 -10.33 -22.36 -10.14
N VAL A 108 -10.01 -21.45 -9.22
CA VAL A 108 -8.82 -21.57 -8.35
C VAL A 108 -8.93 -22.78 -7.43
N ALA A 109 -10.12 -23.10 -6.91
CA ALA A 109 -10.35 -24.29 -6.11
C ALA A 109 -10.37 -25.60 -6.93
N GLY A 110 -10.20 -25.52 -8.26
CA GLY A 110 -10.21 -26.70 -9.15
C GLY A 110 -11.55 -27.43 -9.19
N LEU A 111 -12.65 -26.76 -8.83
CA LEU A 111 -13.98 -27.37 -8.75
C LEU A 111 -14.69 -27.42 -10.11
N CYS A 112 -14.35 -26.49 -10.99
CA CYS A 112 -14.83 -26.45 -12.36
C CYS A 112 -13.64 -26.55 -13.33
N PRO A 113 -13.71 -27.42 -14.36
CA PRO A 113 -12.59 -27.64 -15.28
C PRO A 113 -12.39 -26.52 -16.29
N THR A 114 -13.40 -25.69 -16.54
CA THR A 114 -13.37 -24.62 -17.54
C THR A 114 -14.04 -23.35 -17.04
N VAL A 115 -13.62 -22.20 -17.57
CA VAL A 115 -14.21 -20.88 -17.30
C VAL A 115 -15.71 -20.87 -17.58
N ARG A 116 -16.14 -21.54 -18.66
CA ARG A 116 -17.55 -21.66 -19.01
C ARG A 116 -18.35 -22.37 -17.91
N SER A 117 -17.86 -23.52 -17.43
CA SER A 117 -18.51 -24.29 -16.35
C SER A 117 -18.57 -23.49 -15.04
N ALA A 118 -17.49 -22.77 -14.71
CA ALA A 118 -17.44 -21.91 -13.54
C ALA A 118 -18.45 -20.76 -13.62
N ASN A 119 -18.54 -20.08 -14.77
CA ASN A 119 -19.51 -19.00 -14.98
C ASN A 119 -20.95 -19.51 -14.94
N THR A 120 -21.24 -20.67 -15.53
CA THR A 120 -22.57 -21.29 -15.44
C THR A 120 -22.94 -21.58 -13.97
N THR A 121 -22.02 -22.15 -13.20
CA THR A 121 -22.25 -22.46 -11.79
C THR A 121 -22.41 -21.20 -10.93
N ALA A 122 -21.60 -20.17 -11.17
CA ALA A 122 -21.74 -18.86 -10.53
C ALA A 122 -23.10 -18.21 -10.86
N PHE A 123 -23.61 -18.37 -12.08
CA PHE A 123 -24.92 -17.86 -12.47
C PHE A 123 -26.08 -18.50 -11.70
N TYR A 124 -25.98 -19.78 -11.30
CA TYR A 124 -26.95 -20.38 -10.38
C TYR A 124 -26.94 -19.72 -9.00
N ALA A 125 -25.75 -19.41 -8.47
CA ALA A 125 -25.64 -18.68 -7.20
C ALA A 125 -26.22 -17.26 -7.29
N VAL A 126 -26.02 -16.56 -8.41
CA VAL A 126 -26.60 -15.22 -8.65
C VAL A 126 -28.13 -15.27 -8.72
N ARG A 127 -28.70 -16.25 -9.42
CA ARG A 127 -30.15 -16.40 -9.49
C ARG A 127 -30.77 -16.73 -8.13
N TRP A 128 -30.12 -17.61 -7.38
CA TRP A 128 -30.50 -17.93 -6.01
C TRP A 128 -30.47 -16.72 -5.08
N SER A 129 -29.46 -15.86 -5.18
CA SER A 129 -29.36 -14.67 -4.34
C SER A 129 -30.37 -13.57 -4.70
N HIS A 130 -30.91 -13.59 -5.91
CA HIS A 130 -32.06 -12.77 -6.32
C HIS A 130 -33.41 -13.41 -5.95
N GLY A 131 -33.41 -14.55 -5.25
CA GLY A 131 -34.61 -15.21 -4.74
C GLY A 131 -35.23 -16.28 -5.66
N GLU A 132 -34.53 -16.68 -6.73
CA GLU A 132 -35.00 -17.78 -7.59
C GLU A 132 -35.01 -19.11 -6.83
N GLN A 133 -36.15 -19.79 -6.83
CA GLN A 133 -36.29 -21.12 -6.25
C GLN A 133 -35.96 -22.18 -7.30
N PHE A 134 -35.00 -23.03 -6.98
CA PHE A 134 -34.60 -24.13 -7.85
C PHE A 134 -35.29 -25.43 -7.46
N ASP A 135 -35.73 -26.18 -8.47
CA ASP A 135 -36.17 -27.55 -8.30
C ASP A 135 -34.96 -28.46 -8.01
N LEU A 136 -34.82 -28.86 -6.74
CA LEU A 136 -33.72 -29.67 -6.25
C LEU A 136 -33.76 -31.13 -6.74
N SER A 137 -34.86 -31.56 -7.37
CA SER A 137 -34.93 -32.89 -7.98
C SER A 137 -34.14 -32.99 -9.30
N LYS A 138 -33.87 -31.84 -9.95
CA LYS A 138 -33.14 -31.79 -11.22
C LYS A 138 -31.66 -32.09 -11.02
N SER A 139 -31.15 -33.05 -11.78
CA SER A 139 -29.75 -33.49 -11.74
C SER A 139 -28.74 -32.34 -11.96
N GLN A 140 -29.05 -31.40 -12.86
CA GLN A 140 -28.21 -30.23 -13.12
C GLN A 140 -28.13 -29.31 -11.90
N VAL A 141 -29.25 -29.07 -11.21
CA VAL A 141 -29.30 -28.26 -9.99
C VAL A 141 -28.50 -28.94 -8.88
N GLN A 142 -28.64 -30.26 -8.73
CA GLN A 142 -27.86 -31.05 -7.76
C GLN A 142 -26.35 -30.95 -8.03
N HIS A 143 -25.94 -31.00 -9.30
CA HIS A 143 -24.55 -30.87 -9.69
C HIS A 143 -23.97 -29.50 -9.30
N HIS A 144 -24.62 -28.40 -9.71
CA HIS A 144 -24.16 -27.06 -9.38
C HIS A 144 -24.22 -26.79 -7.87
N ARG A 145 -25.27 -27.26 -7.19
CA ARG A 145 -25.39 -27.19 -5.72
C ARG A 145 -24.23 -27.90 -5.03
N CYS A 146 -23.84 -29.10 -5.46
CA CYS A 146 -22.72 -29.83 -4.89
C CYS A 146 -21.41 -29.04 -4.96
N ILE A 147 -21.16 -28.39 -6.10
CA ILE A 147 -19.99 -27.54 -6.32
C ILE A 147 -20.05 -26.28 -5.43
N LEU A 148 -21.19 -25.60 -5.41
CA LEU A 148 -21.39 -24.37 -4.62
C LEU A 148 -21.27 -24.60 -3.10
N ARG A 149 -21.69 -25.78 -2.60
CA ARG A 149 -21.55 -26.12 -1.17
C ARG A 149 -20.09 -26.17 -0.72
N LYS A 150 -19.16 -26.52 -1.62
CA LYS A 150 -17.72 -26.54 -1.32
C LYS A 150 -17.13 -25.14 -1.10
N ILE A 151 -17.81 -24.09 -1.59
CA ILE A 151 -17.46 -22.68 -1.34
C ILE A 151 -18.40 -22.01 -0.33
N GLY A 152 -19.28 -22.79 0.33
CA GLY A 152 -20.17 -22.32 1.40
C GLY A 152 -21.53 -21.79 0.95
N ILE A 153 -21.93 -22.02 -0.31
CA ILE A 153 -23.24 -21.60 -0.84
C ILE A 153 -24.15 -22.82 -0.98
N ASP A 154 -25.32 -22.81 -0.34
CA ASP A 154 -26.31 -23.88 -0.45
C ASP A 154 -27.62 -23.35 -1.03
N LEU A 155 -27.89 -23.74 -2.29
CA LEU A 155 -29.10 -23.34 -3.04
C LEU A 155 -30.41 -23.82 -2.39
N ALA A 156 -30.37 -24.77 -1.45
CA ALA A 156 -31.55 -25.25 -0.74
C ALA A 156 -31.97 -24.35 0.44
N LEU A 157 -31.08 -23.48 0.92
CA LEU A 157 -31.37 -22.55 2.00
C LEU A 157 -31.83 -21.20 1.41
N PRO A 158 -32.67 -20.43 2.12
CA PRO A 158 -32.98 -19.07 1.70
C PRO A 158 -31.70 -18.21 1.72
N CYS A 159 -31.53 -17.34 0.72
CA CYS A 159 -30.43 -16.40 0.69
C CYS A 159 -30.63 -15.32 1.76
N ASP A 160 -29.64 -15.14 2.63
CA ASP A 160 -29.57 -14.01 3.57
C ASP A 160 -28.71 -12.91 2.94
N PRO A 161 -29.30 -11.82 2.39
CA PRO A 161 -28.55 -10.77 1.71
C PRO A 161 -27.63 -9.99 2.65
N SER A 162 -27.82 -10.09 3.98
CA SER A 162 -26.95 -9.44 4.97
C SER A 162 -25.62 -10.18 5.15
N LYS A 163 -25.56 -11.47 4.79
CA LYS A 163 -24.38 -12.34 4.96
C LYS A 163 -23.75 -12.77 3.65
N PHE A 164 -24.55 -12.83 2.58
CA PHE A 164 -24.09 -13.28 1.28
C PHE A 164 -23.37 -12.16 0.52
N THR A 165 -22.16 -12.45 0.04
CA THR A 165 -21.38 -11.57 -0.82
C THR A 165 -20.88 -12.34 -2.04
N TYR A 166 -20.97 -11.71 -3.22
CA TYR A 166 -20.52 -12.32 -4.48
C TYR A 166 -19.00 -12.40 -4.63
N ILE A 167 -18.29 -11.82 -3.67
CA ILE A 167 -16.86 -11.60 -3.72
C ILE A 167 -16.27 -12.09 -2.41
N LYS A 168 -15.24 -12.92 -2.48
CA LYS A 168 -14.50 -13.39 -1.30
C LYS A 168 -13.14 -12.70 -1.23
N GLN A 169 -12.79 -12.28 -0.02
CA GLN A 169 -11.45 -11.80 0.30
C GLN A 169 -10.49 -13.00 0.34
N THR A 170 -9.51 -13.01 -0.56
CA THR A 170 -8.66 -14.20 -0.78
C THR A 170 -7.31 -14.10 -0.10
N SER A 171 -6.74 -12.91 -0.04
CA SER A 171 -5.45 -12.69 0.61
C SER A 171 -5.34 -11.30 1.18
N GLU A 172 -4.89 -11.23 2.42
CA GLU A 172 -4.41 -10.02 3.05
C GLU A 172 -2.88 -10.07 2.98
N SER A 173 -2.29 -9.32 2.05
CA SER A 173 -0.85 -9.07 2.10
C SER A 173 -0.62 -7.90 3.04
N VAL A 174 -0.18 -8.20 4.26
CA VAL A 174 0.22 -7.17 5.22
C VAL A 174 1.55 -6.58 4.74
N ILE A 175 1.53 -5.30 4.38
CA ILE A 175 2.75 -4.56 4.07
C ILE A 175 3.39 -4.21 5.41
N GLU A 176 4.45 -4.92 5.79
CA GLU A 176 5.22 -4.58 6.99
C GLU A 176 6.04 -3.32 6.75
N LEU A 177 5.76 -2.28 7.54
CA LEU A 177 6.51 -1.03 7.54
C LEU A 177 7.49 -1.05 8.71
N SER A 178 8.76 -0.78 8.41
CA SER A 178 9.82 -0.64 9.41
C SER A 178 10.58 0.66 9.20
N ASP A 179 11.08 1.23 10.30
CA ASP A 179 11.98 2.38 10.23
C ASP A 179 13.24 2.05 9.42
N PHE A 180 13.67 3.00 8.59
CA PHE A 180 14.84 2.81 7.74
C PHE A 180 16.13 2.93 8.56
N VAL A 181 16.92 1.85 8.57
CA VAL A 181 18.28 1.86 9.11
C VAL A 181 19.28 2.05 7.96
N ALA A 182 20.09 3.10 8.06
CA ALA A 182 21.12 3.36 7.06
C ALA A 182 22.14 2.20 6.99
N PRO A 183 22.50 1.72 5.80
CA PRO A 183 23.44 0.61 5.67
C PRO A 183 24.85 1.03 6.12
N SER A 184 25.67 0.06 6.54
CA SER A 184 27.03 0.30 7.05
C SER A 184 27.95 1.07 6.09
N PHE A 185 27.74 0.89 4.78
CA PHE A 185 28.52 1.58 3.76
C PHE A 185 28.03 3.01 3.47
N TYR A 186 26.93 3.46 4.07
CA TYR A 186 26.39 4.80 3.86
C TYR A 186 27.30 5.86 4.44
N GLN A 187 27.80 6.74 3.59
CA GLN A 187 28.65 7.86 3.97
C GLN A 187 27.79 9.03 4.44
N LYS A 188 27.80 9.31 5.75
CA LYS A 188 27.18 10.50 6.32
C LYS A 188 28.04 11.72 6.01
N VAL A 189 27.42 12.78 5.51
CA VAL A 189 28.10 14.07 5.38
C VAL A 189 28.32 14.63 6.78
N ASN A 190 29.58 14.74 7.21
CA ASN A 190 29.93 15.46 8.45
C ASN A 190 29.66 16.96 8.25
N ARG A 191 28.43 17.39 8.56
CA ARG A 191 28.14 18.81 8.73
C ARG A 191 28.23 19.13 10.21
N ASN A 192 29.34 19.75 10.61
CA ASN A 192 29.52 20.28 11.96
C ASN A 192 28.55 21.45 12.16
N PHE A 193 27.33 21.16 12.61
CA PHE A 193 26.41 22.19 13.11
C PHE A 193 26.64 22.33 14.61
N THR A 194 27.48 23.29 15.01
CA THR A 194 27.57 23.72 16.41
C THR A 194 26.28 24.46 16.74
N ILE A 195 25.32 23.78 17.35
CA ILE A 195 24.16 24.43 17.95
C ILE A 195 24.68 25.13 19.21
N THR A 196 24.84 26.44 19.14
CA THR A 196 25.12 27.27 20.31
C THR A 196 23.97 27.08 21.30
N LYS A 197 24.28 26.46 22.46
CA LYS A 197 23.40 26.47 23.64
C LYS A 197 22.99 27.92 23.91
N SER A 198 21.69 28.18 23.91
CA SER A 198 21.13 29.47 24.35
C SER A 198 21.54 29.72 25.80
N LEU A 199 22.25 30.82 26.01
CA LEU A 199 22.39 31.47 27.31
C LEU A 199 21.01 31.97 27.78
N HIS A 200 20.70 31.61 29.03
CA HIS A 200 19.71 32.14 29.99
C HIS A 200 18.38 32.69 29.48
#